data_AF-A0A8T6A1X3-F1
#
_entry.id   AF-A0A8T6A1X3-F1
#
_cell.length_a   1.000
_cell.length_b   1.000
_cell.length_c   1.000
_cell.angle_alpha   90.00
_cell.angle_beta   90.00
_cell.angle_gamma   90.00
#
_symmetry.space_group_name_H-M   'P 1'
#
loop_
_entity.id
_entity.type
_entity.pdbx_description
1 polymer ?
#
loop_
_entity_poly.entity_id
_entity_poly.type
_entity_poly.pdbx_seq_one_letter_code
_entity_poly.pdbx_strand_id
1 'polypeptide(L)'
;AAASGPKLHYIKQLLSNRMMLGVFFGQYFINTITWFFLTWFPIYLVQEKGMSILKVGLVASIPALCGFAGGVLGGVFSDYLIKRGLSLTLARKLPIVLGMLLASTIILCNYTNNTTLVVMLMALAFFGKGFGALGWPVISDTAPKEIVGLCGGVFNVFGNVASIVTPLVIGYLVSELHSFNAALVFVGCSALMAMVCYLFVVGDIKRMELQK
;
A
#
# COMPACT_ATOMS: atom_id res chain seq x y z
N ALA A 1 -37.69 -10.73 5.72
CA ALA A 1 -36.81 -11.91 5.51
C ALA A 1 -35.51 -11.66 6.24
N ALA A 2 -35.23 -12.39 7.32
CA ALA A 2 -34.00 -12.22 8.11
C ALA A 2 -32.79 -12.51 7.22
N ALA A 3 -31.99 -11.48 6.94
CA ALA A 3 -30.72 -11.62 6.24
C ALA A 3 -29.84 -12.55 7.08
N SER A 4 -29.73 -13.81 6.67
CA SER A 4 -28.82 -14.77 7.27
C SER A 4 -27.43 -14.15 7.30
N GLY A 5 -26.91 -13.88 8.50
CA GLY A 5 -25.61 -13.26 8.70
C GLY A 5 -24.50 -13.99 7.95
N PRO A 6 -23.33 -13.36 7.77
CA PRO A 6 -22.24 -13.93 6.99
C PRO A 6 -21.85 -15.31 7.53
N LYS A 7 -22.12 -16.36 6.76
CA LYS A 7 -21.74 -17.72 7.09
C LYS A 7 -20.22 -17.83 7.06
N LEU A 8 -19.61 -18.49 8.05
CA LEU A 8 -18.15 -18.70 8.13
C LEU A 8 -17.57 -19.34 6.85
N HIS A 9 -18.38 -20.11 6.15
CA HIS A 9 -18.05 -20.71 4.86
C HIS A 9 -17.67 -19.68 3.78
N TYR A 10 -18.31 -18.50 3.77
CA TYR A 10 -17.99 -17.44 2.80
C TYR A 10 -16.61 -16.83 3.04
N ILE A 11 -16.16 -16.74 4.29
CA ILE A 11 -14.78 -16.32 4.61
C ILE A 11 -13.79 -17.33 4.04
N LYS A 12 -14.06 -18.63 4.19
CA LYS A 12 -13.22 -19.68 3.62
C LYS A 12 -13.14 -19.58 2.10
N GLN A 13 -14.25 -19.30 1.42
CA GLN A 13 -14.26 -19.09 -0.02
C GLN A 13 -13.44 -17.86 -0.44
N LEU A 14 -13.58 -16.73 0.27
CA LEU A 14 -12.77 -15.53 0.03
C LEU A 14 -11.27 -15.82 0.18
N LEU A 15 -10.88 -16.50 1.26
CA LEU A 15 -9.48 -16.86 1.53
C LEU A 15 -8.95 -17.99 0.62
N SER A 16 -9.82 -18.73 -0.07
CA SER A 16 -9.40 -19.73 -1.05
C SER A 16 -9.27 -19.15 -2.47
N ASN A 17 -9.85 -17.96 -2.72
CA ASN A 17 -9.78 -17.32 -4.01
C ASN A 17 -8.44 -16.58 -4.19
N ARG A 18 -7.65 -17.03 -5.16
CA ARG A 18 -6.34 -16.44 -5.51
C ARG A 18 -6.42 -14.93 -5.78
N MET A 19 -7.46 -14.45 -6.45
CA MET A 19 -7.64 -13.02 -6.75
C MET A 19 -7.80 -12.21 -5.45
N MET A 20 -8.68 -12.67 -4.55
CA MET A 20 -8.95 -12.03 -3.26
C MET A 20 -7.70 -12.01 -2.38
N LEU A 21 -7.00 -13.14 -2.28
CA LEU A 21 -5.73 -13.22 -1.57
C LEU A 21 -4.71 -12.22 -2.13
N GLY A 22 -4.59 -12.11 -3.45
CA GLY A 22 -3.72 -11.13 -4.09
C GLY A 22 -4.04 -9.69 -3.69
N VAL A 23 -5.32 -9.34 -3.60
CA VAL A 23 -5.78 -8.02 -3.14
C VAL A 23 -5.49 -7.80 -1.66
N PHE A 24 -5.71 -8.81 -0.81
CA PHE A 24 -5.45 -8.73 0.63
C PHE A 24 -3.95 -8.59 0.95
N PHE A 25 -3.10 -9.40 0.31
CA PHE A 25 -1.65 -9.27 0.45
C PHE A 25 -1.13 -7.98 -0.16
N GLY A 26 -1.64 -7.56 -1.32
CA GLY A 26 -1.33 -6.27 -1.91
C GLY A 26 -1.62 -5.12 -0.94
N GLN A 27 -2.77 -5.16 -0.27
CA GLN A 27 -3.11 -4.17 0.76
C GLN A 27 -2.20 -4.21 1.96
N TYR A 28 -1.84 -5.39 2.46
CA TYR A 28 -0.88 -5.54 3.55
C TYR A 28 0.41 -4.78 3.24
N PHE A 29 1.02 -5.06 2.08
CA PHE A 29 2.27 -4.42 1.68
C PHE A 29 2.14 -2.90 1.42
N ILE A 30 1.05 -2.45 0.80
CA ILE A 30 0.78 -1.02 0.63
C ILE A 30 0.66 -0.34 1.99
N ASN A 31 0.03 -0.99 2.97
CA ASN A 31 -0.15 -0.42 4.28
C ASN A 31 1.12 -0.43 5.12
N THR A 32 2.02 -1.41 4.91
CA THR A 32 3.39 -1.38 5.45
C THR A 32 4.11 -0.07 5.09
N ILE A 33 4.01 0.37 3.84
CA ILE A 33 4.59 1.65 3.41
C ILE A 33 3.93 2.81 4.20
N THR A 34 2.59 2.84 4.33
CA THR A 34 1.89 3.87 5.13
C THR A 34 2.46 3.97 6.54
N TRP A 35 2.59 2.83 7.22
CA TRP A 35 2.97 2.81 8.62
C TRP A 35 4.44 3.15 8.85
N PHE A 36 5.33 2.81 7.93
CA PHE A 36 6.71 3.32 7.96
C PHE A 36 6.73 4.86 7.98
N PHE A 37 6.00 5.50 7.06
CA PHE A 37 5.97 6.96 6.96
C PHE A 37 5.32 7.64 8.17
N LEU A 38 4.38 6.97 8.84
CA LEU A 38 3.73 7.50 10.04
C LEU A 38 4.58 7.32 11.31
N THR A 39 5.32 6.23 11.43
CA THR A 39 5.97 5.86 12.70
C THR A 39 7.47 6.10 12.69
N TRP A 40 8.18 5.57 11.69
CA TRP A 40 9.64 5.52 11.66
C TRP A 40 10.27 6.63 10.83
N PHE A 41 9.56 7.19 9.86
CA PHE A 41 10.11 8.24 8.99
C PHE A 41 10.52 9.51 9.75
N PRO A 42 9.73 10.08 10.69
CA PRO A 42 10.19 11.19 11.50
C PRO A 42 11.44 10.84 12.32
N ILE A 43 11.47 9.63 12.90
CA ILE A 43 12.60 9.13 13.70
C ILE A 43 13.86 9.01 12.83
N TYR A 44 13.73 8.49 11.61
CA TYR A 44 14.80 8.41 10.63
C TYR A 44 15.40 9.79 10.32
N LEU A 45 14.57 10.82 10.12
CA LEU A 45 15.07 12.18 9.87
C LEU A 45 15.82 12.78 11.07
N VAL A 46 15.38 12.46 12.30
CA VAL A 46 16.07 12.90 13.52
C VAL A 46 17.39 12.16 13.71
N GLN A 47 17.36 10.83 13.68
CA GLN A 47 18.49 9.98 14.09
C GLN A 47 19.56 9.84 13.01
N GLU A 48 19.18 9.56 11.76
CA GLU A 48 20.14 9.33 10.66
C GLU A 48 20.52 10.63 9.95
N LYS A 49 19.58 11.57 9.82
CA LYS A 49 19.83 12.85 9.12
C LYS A 49 20.09 14.02 10.08
N GLY A 50 20.15 13.78 11.39
CA GLY A 50 20.53 14.77 12.40
C GLY A 50 19.62 16.00 12.45
N MET A 51 18.38 15.88 11.97
CA MET A 51 17.48 17.02 11.82
C MET A 51 16.82 17.37 13.17
N SER A 52 16.69 18.67 13.46
CA SER A 52 15.95 19.12 14.64
C SER A 52 14.48 18.73 14.55
N ILE A 53 13.86 18.40 15.69
CA ILE A 53 12.47 17.93 15.75
C ILE A 53 11.47 18.91 15.11
N LEU A 54 11.72 20.23 15.25
CA LEU A 54 10.90 21.28 14.65
C LEU A 54 10.95 21.24 13.11
N LYS A 55 12.15 21.05 12.54
CA LYS A 55 12.32 20.96 11.11
C LYS A 55 11.77 19.65 10.56
N VAL A 56 11.85 18.55 11.33
CA VAL A 56 11.25 17.26 10.95
C VAL A 56 9.75 17.35 10.78
N GLY A 57 9.02 18.05 11.66
CA GLY A 57 7.58 18.23 11.50
C GLY A 57 7.20 18.92 10.18
N LEU A 58 7.94 19.97 9.81
CA LEU A 58 7.74 20.69 8.54
C LEU A 58 8.19 19.89 7.32
N VAL A 59 9.23 19.08 7.45
CA VAL A 59 9.72 18.26 6.34
C VAL A 59 8.84 17.03 6.12
N ALA A 60 8.32 16.43 7.20
CA ALA A 60 7.49 15.25 7.12
C ALA A 60 6.10 15.51 6.52
N SER A 61 5.61 16.76 6.57
CA SER A 61 4.38 17.15 5.91
C SER A 61 4.51 17.16 4.37
N ILE A 62 5.73 17.35 3.83
CA ILE A 62 5.96 17.36 2.36
C ILE A 62 5.58 16.00 1.75
N PRO A 63 6.16 14.84 2.18
CA PRO A 63 5.69 13.55 1.69
C PRO A 63 4.21 13.33 1.90
N ALA A 64 3.65 13.70 3.05
CA ALA A 64 2.23 13.51 3.33
C ALA A 64 1.32 14.23 2.31
N LEU A 65 1.63 15.48 1.97
CA LEU A 65 0.94 16.24 0.94
C LEU A 65 1.10 15.61 -0.44
N CYS A 66 2.31 15.15 -0.78
CA CYS A 66 2.57 14.42 -2.02
C CYS A 66 1.78 13.11 -2.09
N GLY A 67 1.69 12.36 -0.99
CA GLY A 67 0.87 11.15 -0.90
C GLY A 67 -0.62 11.41 -1.08
N PHE A 68 -1.13 12.50 -0.50
CA PHE A 68 -2.50 12.95 -0.72
C PHE A 68 -2.77 13.30 -2.19
N ALA A 69 -1.90 14.13 -2.79
CA ALA A 69 -2.00 14.47 -4.21
C ALA A 69 -1.91 13.23 -5.10
N GLY A 70 -1.01 12.29 -4.79
CA GLY A 70 -0.88 11.01 -5.45
C GLY A 70 -2.18 10.21 -5.40
N GLY A 71 -2.83 10.11 -4.24
CA GLY A 71 -4.12 9.43 -4.07
C GLY A 71 -5.22 9.99 -4.96
N VAL A 72 -5.38 11.32 -4.98
CA VAL A 72 -6.38 11.99 -5.82
C VAL A 72 -6.08 11.76 -7.30
N LEU A 73 -4.83 11.97 -7.72
CA LEU A 73 -4.40 11.78 -9.10
C LEU A 73 -4.50 10.33 -9.55
N GLY A 74 -4.21 9.37 -8.68
CA GLY A 74 -4.33 7.93 -8.96
C GLY A 74 -5.77 7.51 -9.22
N GLY A 75 -6.71 8.03 -8.42
CA GLY A 75 -8.15 7.85 -8.63
C GLY A 75 -8.62 8.45 -9.96
N VAL A 76 -8.32 9.74 -10.19
CA VAL A 76 -8.68 10.45 -11.42
C VAL A 76 -8.08 9.77 -12.66
N PHE A 77 -6.82 9.35 -12.59
CA PHE A 77 -6.14 8.66 -13.67
C PHE A 77 -6.76 7.29 -13.95
N SER A 78 -7.09 6.53 -12.90
CA SER A 78 -7.79 5.25 -13.05
C SER A 78 -9.16 5.42 -13.72
N ASP A 79 -9.96 6.36 -13.25
CA ASP A 79 -11.30 6.62 -13.80
C ASP A 79 -11.23 7.18 -15.22
N TYR A 80 -10.19 7.96 -15.53
CA TYR A 80 -9.91 8.42 -16.90
C TYR A 80 -9.60 7.26 -17.86
N LEU A 81 -8.83 6.25 -17.42
CA LEU A 81 -8.56 5.06 -18.23
C LEU A 81 -9.85 4.27 -18.49
N ILE A 82 -10.73 4.15 -17.50
CA ILE A 82 -12.05 3.52 -17.66
C ILE A 82 -12.90 4.29 -18.69
N LYS A 83 -12.94 5.62 -18.61
CA LYS A 83 -13.67 6.48 -19.56
C LYS A 83 -13.15 6.38 -21.00
N ARG A 84 -11.86 6.04 -21.19
CA ARG A 84 -11.26 5.79 -22.50
C ARG A 84 -11.57 4.39 -23.06
N GLY A 85 -12.33 3.56 -22.35
CA GLY A 85 -12.72 2.23 -22.80
C GLY A 85 -11.67 1.14 -22.55
N LEU A 86 -10.65 1.42 -21.71
CA LEU A 86 -9.71 0.37 -21.28
C LEU A 86 -10.40 -0.59 -20.30
N SER A 87 -9.92 -1.83 -20.27
CA SER A 87 -10.46 -2.85 -19.36
C SER A 87 -10.28 -2.43 -17.89
N LEU A 88 -11.25 -2.80 -17.05
CA LEU A 88 -11.23 -2.49 -15.62
C LEU A 88 -9.96 -3.03 -14.94
N THR A 89 -9.51 -4.23 -15.33
CA THR A 89 -8.24 -4.80 -14.89
C THR A 89 -7.07 -3.86 -15.17
N LEU A 90 -6.94 -3.36 -16.40
CA LEU A 90 -5.81 -2.51 -16.78
C LEU A 90 -5.91 -1.13 -16.13
N ALA A 91 -7.11 -0.54 -16.10
CA ALA A 91 -7.36 0.76 -15.52
C ALA A 91 -7.08 0.82 -14.01
N ARG A 92 -7.27 -0.29 -13.29
CA ARG A 92 -6.97 -0.40 -11.85
C ARG A 92 -5.55 -0.87 -11.57
N LYS A 93 -5.00 -1.80 -12.36
CA LYS A 93 -3.63 -2.31 -12.13
C LYS A 93 -2.54 -1.35 -12.56
N LEU A 94 -2.70 -0.64 -13.67
CA LEU A 94 -1.65 0.25 -14.19
C LEU A 94 -1.25 1.34 -13.18
N PRO A 95 -2.18 2.07 -12.53
CA PRO A 95 -1.82 3.04 -11.51
C PRO A 95 -1.16 2.40 -10.28
N ILE A 96 -1.60 1.20 -9.88
CA ILE A 96 -1.00 0.45 -8.76
C ILE A 96 0.46 0.10 -9.08
N VAL A 97 0.73 -0.46 -10.26
CA VAL A 97 2.07 -0.88 -10.68
C VAL A 97 3.01 0.33 -10.78
N LEU A 98 2.58 1.39 -11.46
CA LEU A 98 3.36 2.62 -11.57
C LEU A 98 3.61 3.25 -10.20
N GLY A 99 2.59 3.28 -9.35
CA GLY A 99 2.67 3.80 -8.00
C GLY A 99 3.65 3.01 -7.11
N MET A 100 3.62 1.68 -7.18
CA MET A 100 4.53 0.81 -6.41
C MET A 100 5.98 0.88 -6.93
N LEU A 101 6.18 1.03 -8.24
CA LEU A 101 7.50 1.28 -8.81
C LEU A 101 8.08 2.61 -8.27
N LEU A 102 7.28 3.67 -8.26
CA LEU A 102 7.68 4.94 -7.65
C LEU A 102 7.93 4.79 -6.15
N ALA A 103 7.10 4.04 -5.42
CA ALA A 103 7.31 3.75 -4.00
C ALA A 103 8.63 3.00 -3.73
N SER A 104 9.06 2.12 -4.64
CA SER A 104 10.34 1.38 -4.51
C SER A 104 11.59 2.28 -4.56
N THR A 105 11.47 3.51 -5.07
CA THR A 105 12.58 4.50 -5.07
C THR A 105 13.06 4.87 -3.67
N ILE A 106 12.30 4.53 -2.62
CA ILE A 106 12.71 4.69 -1.23
C ILE A 106 14.06 4.01 -0.92
N ILE A 107 14.41 2.93 -1.64
CA ILE A 107 15.69 2.23 -1.48
C ILE A 107 16.87 3.13 -1.89
N LEU A 108 16.65 4.05 -2.83
CA LEU A 108 17.69 4.99 -3.29
C LEU A 108 18.15 5.95 -2.18
N CYS A 109 17.33 6.15 -1.13
CA CYS A 109 17.69 6.96 0.02
C CYS A 109 18.95 6.44 0.76
N ASN A 110 19.23 5.14 0.67
CA ASN A 110 20.42 4.53 1.29
C ASN A 110 21.74 4.94 0.59
N TYR A 111 21.67 5.35 -0.67
CA TYR A 111 22.84 5.68 -1.49
C TYR A 111 23.10 7.19 -1.55
N THR A 112 22.33 8.00 -0.81
CA THR A 112 22.48 9.45 -0.80
C THR A 112 22.60 10.02 0.61
N ASN A 113 23.62 10.85 0.80
CA ASN A 113 23.85 11.57 2.05
C ASN A 113 23.20 12.96 2.05
N ASN A 114 22.69 13.43 0.90
CA ASN A 114 22.06 14.73 0.79
C ASN A 114 20.62 14.68 1.32
N THR A 115 20.37 15.34 2.45
CA THR A 115 19.06 15.39 3.12
C THR A 115 17.95 15.90 2.19
N THR A 116 18.21 16.88 1.33
CA THR A 116 17.20 17.41 0.41
C THR A 116 16.79 16.35 -0.61
N LEU A 117 17.76 15.60 -1.16
CA LEU A 117 17.47 14.50 -2.09
C LEU A 117 16.69 13.38 -1.41
N VAL A 118 17.02 13.04 -0.16
CA VAL A 118 16.27 12.05 0.63
C VAL A 118 14.82 12.46 0.79
N VAL A 119 14.56 13.73 1.13
CA VAL A 119 13.19 14.24 1.26
C VAL A 119 12.43 14.18 -0.06
N MET A 120 13.08 14.53 -1.18
CA MET A 120 12.45 14.42 -2.51
C MET A 120 12.13 12.97 -2.88
N LEU A 121 13.05 12.04 -2.65
CA LEU A 121 12.84 10.61 -2.91
C LEU A 121 11.71 10.04 -2.02
N MET A 122 11.66 10.44 -0.75
CA MET A 122 10.61 10.05 0.19
C MET A 122 9.25 10.61 -0.23
N ALA A 123 9.21 11.87 -0.69
CA ALA A 123 8.01 12.49 -1.22
C ALA A 123 7.51 11.79 -2.50
N LEU A 124 8.43 11.43 -3.40
CA LEU A 124 8.13 10.65 -4.60
C LEU A 124 7.62 9.25 -4.25
N ALA A 125 8.23 8.59 -3.27
CA ALA A 125 7.82 7.26 -2.84
C ALA A 125 6.41 7.28 -2.22
N PHE A 126 6.12 8.27 -1.37
CA PHE A 126 4.79 8.41 -0.76
C PHE A 126 3.73 8.85 -1.77
N PHE A 127 4.09 9.70 -2.74
CA PHE A 127 3.27 10.00 -3.91
C PHE A 127 2.92 8.73 -4.69
N GLY A 128 3.93 7.90 -5.01
CA GLY A 128 3.74 6.63 -5.70
C GLY A 128 2.79 5.69 -4.95
N LYS A 129 3.01 5.54 -3.64
CA LYS A 129 2.09 4.79 -2.78
C LYS A 129 0.66 5.35 -2.85
N GLY A 130 0.51 6.67 -2.81
CA GLY A 130 -0.78 7.35 -2.95
C GLY A 130 -1.44 7.05 -4.30
N PHE A 131 -0.69 7.21 -5.39
CA PHE A 131 -1.14 6.96 -6.76
C PHE A 131 -1.62 5.52 -6.98
N GLY A 132 -0.97 4.56 -6.31
CA GLY A 132 -1.37 3.15 -6.32
C GLY A 132 -2.39 2.76 -5.26
N ALA A 133 -2.95 3.68 -4.47
CA ALA A 133 -3.87 3.37 -3.37
C ALA A 133 -5.31 3.07 -3.83
N LEU A 134 -5.48 2.23 -4.86
CA LEU A 134 -6.76 1.86 -5.46
C LEU A 134 -7.36 0.56 -4.88
N GLY A 135 -6.89 0.13 -3.70
CA GLY A 135 -7.33 -1.12 -3.08
C GLY A 135 -8.85 -1.20 -2.85
N TRP A 136 -9.45 -0.14 -2.31
CA TRP A 136 -10.89 -0.07 -2.07
C TRP A 136 -11.77 -0.12 -3.33
N PRO A 137 -11.44 0.63 -4.41
CA PRO A 137 -12.05 0.42 -5.71
C PRO A 137 -11.96 -1.03 -6.19
N VAL A 138 -10.78 -1.64 -6.11
CA VAL A 138 -10.57 -3.03 -6.55
C VAL A 138 -11.41 -4.02 -5.74
N ILE A 139 -11.53 -3.86 -4.42
CA ILE A 139 -12.46 -4.68 -3.62
C ILE A 139 -13.90 -4.48 -4.09
N SER A 140 -14.32 -3.23 -4.32
CA SER A 140 -15.70 -2.94 -4.72
C SER A 140 -16.05 -3.60 -6.06
N ASP A 141 -15.08 -3.65 -6.97
CA ASP A 141 -15.20 -4.29 -8.28
C ASP A 141 -15.16 -5.83 -8.20
N THR A 142 -14.44 -6.40 -7.23
CA THR A 142 -14.20 -7.85 -7.12
C THR A 142 -15.09 -8.57 -6.12
N ALA A 143 -15.59 -7.87 -5.09
CA ALA A 143 -16.33 -8.48 -3.99
C ALA A 143 -17.73 -8.97 -4.45
N PRO A 144 -18.19 -10.13 -3.96
CA PRO A 144 -19.54 -10.61 -4.22
C PRO A 144 -20.58 -9.66 -3.63
N LYS A 145 -21.70 -9.44 -4.34
CA LYS A 145 -22.73 -8.45 -3.97
C LYS A 145 -23.34 -8.72 -2.59
N GLU A 146 -23.38 -9.99 -2.21
CA GLU A 146 -24.00 -10.49 -0.98
C GLU A 146 -23.13 -10.23 0.26
N ILE A 147 -21.81 -10.09 0.09
CA ILE A 147 -20.84 -10.04 1.20
C ILE A 147 -19.80 -8.92 1.06
N VAL A 148 -20.10 -7.85 0.32
CA VAL A 148 -19.17 -6.72 0.10
C VAL A 148 -18.61 -6.17 1.42
N GLY A 149 -19.46 -6.01 2.43
CA GLY A 149 -19.04 -5.54 3.76
C GLY A 149 -18.08 -6.50 4.48
N LEU A 150 -18.33 -7.82 4.38
CA LEU A 150 -17.43 -8.84 4.94
C LEU A 150 -16.07 -8.84 4.23
N CYS A 151 -16.07 -8.72 2.90
CA CYS A 151 -14.84 -8.64 2.11
C CYS A 151 -14.02 -7.40 2.50
N GLY A 152 -14.66 -6.23 2.64
CA GLY A 152 -14.01 -5.01 3.15
C GLY A 152 -13.52 -5.14 4.60
N GLY A 153 -14.21 -5.93 5.43
CA GLY A 153 -13.78 -6.28 6.78
C GLY A 153 -12.49 -7.11 6.78
N VAL A 154 -12.45 -8.20 6.00
CA VAL A 154 -11.24 -9.04 5.85
C VAL A 154 -10.08 -8.23 5.29
N PHE A 155 -10.33 -7.41 4.27
CA PHE A 155 -9.33 -6.51 3.72
C PHE A 155 -8.73 -5.56 4.77
N ASN A 156 -9.56 -4.99 5.64
CA ASN A 156 -9.08 -4.18 6.77
C ASN A 156 -8.28 -5.00 7.79
N VAL A 157 -8.65 -6.25 8.06
CA VAL A 157 -7.88 -7.11 8.96
C VAL A 157 -6.45 -7.24 8.43
N PHE A 158 -6.26 -7.60 7.16
CA PHE A 158 -4.91 -7.65 6.56
C PHE A 158 -4.20 -6.30 6.60
N GLY A 159 -4.90 -5.20 6.32
CA GLY A 159 -4.35 -3.85 6.45
C GLY A 159 -3.89 -3.51 7.87
N ASN A 160 -4.65 -3.88 8.90
CA ASN A 160 -4.30 -3.60 10.31
C ASN A 160 -3.27 -4.60 10.85
N VAL A 161 -3.19 -5.82 10.33
CA VAL A 161 -2.07 -6.71 10.66
C VAL A 161 -0.76 -6.06 10.20
N ALA A 162 -0.74 -5.39 9.05
CA ALA A 162 0.42 -4.62 8.63
C ALA A 162 0.77 -3.46 9.58
N SER A 163 -0.23 -2.81 10.21
CA SER A 163 0.01 -1.72 11.16
C SER A 163 0.69 -2.17 12.44
N ILE A 164 0.44 -3.40 12.86
CA ILE A 164 1.06 -4.01 14.04
C ILE A 164 2.45 -4.55 13.67
N VAL A 165 2.54 -5.32 12.58
CA VAL A 165 3.77 -6.02 12.21
C VAL A 165 4.85 -5.05 11.73
N THR A 166 4.49 -4.03 10.95
CA THR A 166 5.47 -3.15 10.31
C THR A 166 6.35 -2.39 11.31
N PRO A 167 5.81 -1.68 12.32
CA PRO A 167 6.64 -0.97 13.28
C PRO A 167 7.51 -1.92 14.12
N LEU A 168 7.02 -3.12 14.43
CA LEU A 168 7.78 -4.14 15.17
C LEU A 168 8.97 -4.65 14.36
N VAL A 169 8.75 -5.01 13.09
CA VAL A 169 9.82 -5.49 12.20
C VAL A 169 10.86 -4.40 11.97
N ILE A 170 10.44 -3.17 11.67
CA ILE A 170 11.38 -2.05 11.50
C ILE A 170 12.14 -1.78 12.80
N GLY A 171 11.46 -1.80 13.95
CA GLY A 171 12.10 -1.59 15.24
C GLY A 171 13.19 -2.62 15.53
N TYR A 172 12.90 -3.89 15.26
CA TYR A 172 13.87 -4.97 15.38
C TYR A 172 15.07 -4.79 14.43
N LEU A 173 14.80 -4.45 13.16
CA LEU A 173 15.86 -4.21 12.17
C LEU A 173 16.78 -3.04 12.59
N VAL A 174 16.19 -1.95 13.06
CA VAL A 174 16.94 -0.76 13.50
C VAL A 174 17.70 -1.03 14.79
N SER A 175 17.15 -1.80 15.73
CA SER A 175 17.82 -2.11 17.00
C SER A 175 19.02 -3.04 16.84
N GLU A 176 18.92 -4.06 15.98
CA GLU A 176 19.99 -5.05 15.77
C GLU A 176 21.10 -4.52 14.86
N LEU A 177 20.73 -3.85 13.76
CA LEU A 177 21.70 -3.41 12.74
C LEU A 177 22.19 -1.99 12.99
N HIS A 178 21.64 -1.29 13.99
CA HIS A 178 21.93 0.11 14.33
C HIS A 178 21.85 1.07 13.13
N SER A 179 21.09 0.72 12.08
CA SER A 179 20.96 1.50 10.86
C SER A 179 19.58 1.35 10.25
N PHE A 180 19.10 2.43 9.62
CA PHE A 180 17.81 2.44 8.92
C PHE A 180 17.89 1.83 7.52
N ASN A 181 19.08 1.50 7.01
CA ASN A 181 19.26 0.97 5.66
C ASN A 181 18.41 -0.28 5.41
N ALA A 182 18.38 -1.21 6.37
CA ALA A 182 17.59 -2.44 6.28
C ALA A 182 16.08 -2.16 6.31
N ALA A 183 15.64 -1.18 7.11
CA ALA A 183 14.24 -0.76 7.15
C ALA A 183 13.78 -0.16 5.81
N LEU A 184 14.62 0.66 5.18
CA LEU A 184 14.33 1.26 3.87
C LEU A 184 14.29 0.22 2.76
N VAL A 185 15.19 -0.78 2.79
CA VAL A 185 15.14 -1.94 1.88
C VAL A 185 13.87 -2.76 2.12
N PHE A 186 13.50 -3.03 3.38
CA PHE A 186 12.27 -3.76 3.71
C PHE A 186 11.01 -3.08 3.16
N VAL A 187 10.91 -1.76 3.30
CA VAL A 187 9.77 -0.99 2.79
C VAL A 187 9.76 -0.96 1.26
N GLY A 188 10.92 -0.77 0.63
CA GLY A 188 11.03 -0.81 -0.83
C GLY A 188 10.71 -2.18 -1.42
N CYS A 189 11.20 -3.26 -0.80
CA CYS A 189 10.84 -4.63 -1.16
C CYS A 189 9.34 -4.89 -0.96
N SER A 190 8.74 -4.36 0.10
CA SER A 190 7.29 -4.44 0.31
C SER A 190 6.51 -3.79 -0.83
N ALA A 191 6.96 -2.63 -1.33
CA ALA A 191 6.36 -1.99 -2.51
C ALA A 191 6.45 -2.89 -3.76
N LEU A 192 7.61 -3.50 -4.01
CA LEU A 192 7.79 -4.45 -5.12
C LEU A 192 6.92 -5.70 -4.94
N MET A 193 6.78 -6.21 -3.72
CA MET A 193 5.90 -7.35 -3.41
C MET A 193 4.44 -6.99 -3.66
N ALA A 194 3.99 -5.78 -3.30
CA ALA A 194 2.66 -5.31 -3.64
C ALA A 194 2.43 -5.32 -5.17
N MET A 195 3.42 -4.83 -5.93
CA MET A 195 3.37 -4.86 -7.40
C MET A 195 3.25 -6.29 -7.93
N VAL A 196 4.06 -7.22 -7.42
CA VAL A 196 4.04 -8.63 -7.80
C VAL A 196 2.68 -9.27 -7.47
N CYS A 197 2.11 -8.98 -6.29
CA CYS A 197 0.77 -9.45 -5.93
C CYS A 197 -0.28 -8.99 -6.94
N TYR A 198 -0.29 -7.71 -7.30
CA TYR A 198 -1.28 -7.18 -8.25
C TYR A 198 -1.06 -7.64 -9.69
N LEU A 199 0.19 -7.85 -10.13
CA LEU A 199 0.49 -8.35 -11.47
C LEU A 199 0.17 -9.84 -11.61
N PHE A 200 0.75 -10.67 -10.74
CA PHE A 200 0.77 -12.13 -10.91
C PHE A 200 -0.29 -12.88 -10.09
N VAL A 201 -0.67 -12.36 -8.93
CA VAL A 201 -1.58 -13.08 -8.02
C VAL A 201 -3.02 -12.70 -8.31
N VAL A 202 -3.33 -11.41 -8.43
CA VAL A 202 -4.71 -10.92 -8.63
C VAL A 202 -5.33 -11.42 -9.94
N GLY A 203 -4.54 -11.59 -11.01
CA GLY A 203 -5.09 -12.03 -12.31
C GLY A 203 -6.15 -11.05 -12.86
N ASP A 204 -7.16 -11.53 -13.57
CA ASP A 204 -8.23 -10.66 -14.07
C ASP A 204 -9.12 -10.15 -12.94
N ILE A 205 -9.34 -8.84 -12.89
CA ILE A 205 -10.26 -8.23 -11.93
C ILE A 205 -11.69 -8.49 -12.42
N LYS A 206 -12.33 -9.50 -11.84
CA LYS A 206 -13.71 -9.89 -12.11
C LYS A 206 -14.46 -10.02 -10.79
N ARG A 207 -15.77 -9.82 -10.82
CA ARG A 207 -16.58 -10.02 -9.63
C ARG A 207 -16.59 -11.50 -9.27
N MET A 208 -16.26 -11.82 -8.02
CA MET A 208 -16.34 -13.18 -7.51
C MET A 208 -17.81 -13.58 -7.32
N GLU A 209 -18.17 -14.76 -7.82
CA GLU A 209 -19.46 -15.39 -7.56
C GLU A 209 -19.32 -16.38 -6.39
N LEU A 210 -20.28 -16.38 -5.47
CA LEU A 210 -20.28 -17.31 -4.34
C LEU A 210 -20.87 -18.65 -4.77
N GLN A 211 -20.19 -19.73 -4.40
CA GLN A 211 -20.80 -21.06 -4.46
C GLN A 211 -21.74 -21.18 -3.26
N LYS A 212 -23.04 -21.33 -3.54
CA LYS A 212 -24.10 -21.42 -2.52
C LYS A 212 -24.12 -22.78 -1.83
#